data_AF-A0A1V1WZK1-F1
#
_entry.id   AF-A0A1V1WZK1-F1
#
_cell.length_a   1.000
_cell.length_b   1.000
_cell.length_c   1.000
_cell.angle_alpha   90.00
_cell.angle_beta   90.00
_cell.angle_gamma   90.00
#
_symmetry.space_group_name_H-M   'P 1'
#
loop_
_entity.id
_entity.type
_entity.pdbx_description
1 polymer ?
#
loop_
_entity_poly.entity_id
_entity_poly.type
_entity_poly.pdbx_seq_one_letter_code
_entity_poly.pdbx_strand_id
1 'polypeptide(L)'
;MQTQIKMLENFFYDKILLYQELVEYLKKERDYLTKTDMDVLWEISAKKQDIVFRIETIREKILAALSELSVEHGMDVSSFSLAKVVSLIPSAQRVGLRKIYLTLVGLKTETRQLSRENKVFVEQSLDFLDELITVIAGSSSKKCLYDGGGSLNGKGHSSLLLYREV
;
A
#
# COMPACT_ATOMS: atom_id res chain seq x y z
N MET A 1 -34.64 -8.47 -17.90
CA MET A 1 -33.35 -9.19 -17.95
C MET A 1 -32.28 -8.49 -18.77
N GLN A 2 -32.43 -8.27 -20.09
CA GLN A 2 -31.34 -7.73 -20.93
C GLN A 2 -30.90 -6.29 -20.54
N THR A 3 -31.83 -5.43 -20.09
CA THR A 3 -31.52 -4.07 -19.61
C THR A 3 -30.74 -4.07 -18.29
N GLN A 4 -31.05 -4.99 -17.37
CA GLN A 4 -30.38 -5.10 -16.07
C GLN A 4 -28.96 -5.64 -16.21
N ILE A 5 -28.71 -6.54 -17.18
CA ILE A 5 -27.35 -7.03 -17.43
C ILE A 5 -26.49 -5.94 -18.08
N LYS A 6 -27.05 -5.09 -18.94
CA LYS A 6 -26.36 -3.87 -19.41
C LYS A 6 -26.04 -2.90 -18.28
N MET A 7 -26.96 -2.70 -17.32
CA MET A 7 -26.67 -1.88 -16.13
C MET A 7 -25.53 -2.48 -15.30
N LEU A 8 -25.50 -3.81 -15.16
CA LEU A 8 -24.43 -4.51 -14.46
C LEU A 8 -23.08 -4.37 -15.19
N GLU A 9 -23.06 -4.46 -16.52
CA GLU A 9 -21.87 -4.17 -17.33
C GLU A 9 -21.37 -2.74 -17.12
N ASN A 10 -22.28 -1.75 -17.10
CA ASN A 10 -21.92 -0.36 -16.82
C ASN A 10 -21.30 -0.20 -15.42
N PHE A 11 -21.87 -0.84 -14.39
CA PHE A 11 -21.28 -0.81 -13.04
C PHE A 11 -19.87 -1.42 -12.99
N PHE A 12 -19.61 -2.45 -13.80
CA PHE A 12 -18.26 -2.99 -13.91
C PHE A 12 -17.30 -2.07 -14.67
N TYR A 13 -17.76 -1.36 -15.70
CA TYR A 13 -16.95 -0.35 -16.39
C TYR A 13 -16.63 0.83 -15.47
N ASP A 14 -17.59 1.33 -14.70
CA ASP A 14 -17.37 2.38 -13.70
C ASP A 14 -16.32 1.93 -12.68
N LYS A 15 -16.40 0.67 -12.25
CA LYS A 15 -15.42 0.07 -11.35
C LYS A 15 -14.02 0.00 -11.97
N ILE A 16 -13.91 -0.31 -13.27
CA ILE A 16 -12.64 -0.30 -14.00
C ILE A 16 -12.03 1.10 -13.98
N LEU A 17 -12.82 2.13 -14.30
CA LEU A 17 -12.35 3.52 -14.33
C LEU A 17 -11.83 3.95 -12.95
N LEU A 18 -12.57 3.62 -11.88
CA LEU A 18 -12.13 3.91 -10.51
C LEU A 18 -10.83 3.20 -10.13
N TYR A 19 -10.67 1.94 -10.53
CA TYR A 19 -9.41 1.23 -10.27
C TYR A 19 -8.24 1.78 -11.08
N GLN A 20 -8.46 2.20 -12.32
CA GLN A 20 -7.43 2.89 -13.12
C GLN A 20 -7.03 4.21 -12.48
N GLU A 21 -8.02 4.99 -12.04
CA GLU A 21 -7.78 6.25 -11.33
C GLU A 21 -7.00 6.01 -10.02
N LEU A 22 -7.34 4.97 -9.26
CA LEU A 22 -6.62 4.58 -8.06
C LEU A 22 -5.16 4.20 -8.34
N VAL A 23 -4.89 3.45 -9.41
CA VAL A 23 -3.54 3.09 -9.84
C VAL A 23 -2.72 4.35 -10.16
N GLU A 24 -3.31 5.31 -10.85
CA GLU A 24 -2.63 6.58 -11.16
C GLU A 24 -2.32 7.40 -9.90
N TYR A 25 -3.24 7.44 -8.93
CA TYR A 25 -2.96 8.08 -7.64
C TYR A 25 -1.89 7.36 -6.83
N LEU A 26 -1.82 6.02 -6.88
CA LEU A 26 -0.76 5.26 -6.22
C LEU A 26 0.62 5.49 -6.87
N LYS A 27 0.68 5.63 -8.20
CA LYS A 27 1.91 6.02 -8.91
C LYS A 27 2.34 7.43 -8.52
N LYS A 28 1.41 8.38 -8.51
CA LYS A 28 1.67 9.76 -8.06
C LYS A 28 2.16 9.78 -6.62
N GLU A 29 1.52 9.04 -5.72
CA GLU A 29 1.95 8.92 -4.33
C GLU A 29 3.42 8.49 -4.23
N ARG A 30 3.85 7.48 -4.98
CA ARG A 30 5.26 7.07 -5.02
C ARG A 30 6.19 8.20 -5.46
N ASP A 31 5.80 8.97 -6.47
CA ASP A 31 6.58 10.09 -6.99
C ASP A 31 6.66 11.26 -5.99
N TYR A 32 5.60 11.51 -5.22
CA TYR A 32 5.55 12.56 -4.20
C TYR A 32 6.19 12.13 -2.87
N LEU A 33 6.13 10.85 -2.52
CA LEU A 33 6.88 10.27 -1.40
C LEU A 33 8.39 10.48 -1.59
N THR A 34 8.87 10.41 -2.84
CA THR A 34 10.27 10.70 -3.17
C THR A 34 10.61 12.20 -3.06
N LYS A 35 9.61 13.09 -3.17
CA LYS A 35 9.78 14.55 -3.12
C LYS A 35 9.48 15.16 -1.74
N THR A 36 9.01 14.36 -0.78
CA THR A 36 8.69 14.77 0.60
C THR A 36 7.68 15.94 0.69
N ASP A 37 6.72 15.99 -0.24
CA ASP A 37 5.66 17.00 -0.23
C ASP A 37 4.46 16.48 0.58
N MET A 38 4.41 16.83 1.88
CA MET A 38 3.40 16.32 2.81
C MET A 38 1.98 16.80 2.51
N ASP A 39 1.81 18.01 2.00
CA ASP A 39 0.47 18.57 1.72
C ASP A 39 -0.19 17.83 0.55
N VAL A 40 0.59 17.57 -0.51
CA VAL A 40 0.12 16.79 -1.66
C VAL A 40 -0.16 15.33 -1.30
N LEU A 41 0.62 14.74 -0.38
CA LEU A 41 0.36 13.39 0.13
C LEU A 41 -0.98 13.30 0.87
N TRP A 42 -1.35 14.31 1.66
CA TRP A 42 -2.66 14.36 2.32
C TRP A 42 -3.81 14.46 1.30
N GLU A 43 -3.68 15.30 0.27
CA GLU A 43 -4.69 15.39 -0.79
C GLU A 43 -4.84 14.06 -1.56
N ILE A 44 -3.72 13.40 -1.89
CA ILE A 44 -3.74 12.10 -2.57
C ILE A 44 -4.39 11.05 -1.66
N SER A 45 -4.09 11.06 -0.36
CA SER A 45 -4.72 10.16 0.61
C SER A 45 -6.24 10.34 0.67
N ALA A 46 -6.72 11.58 0.73
CA ALA A 46 -8.15 11.88 0.71
C ALA A 46 -8.83 11.40 -0.59
N LYS A 47 -8.20 11.62 -1.76
CA LYS A 47 -8.70 11.14 -3.06
C LYS A 47 -8.74 9.62 -3.14
N LYS A 48 -7.75 8.91 -2.59
CA LYS A 48 -7.76 7.45 -2.49
C LYS A 48 -8.93 6.95 -1.63
N GLN A 49 -9.21 7.60 -0.50
CA GLN A 49 -10.35 7.24 0.35
C GLN A 49 -11.70 7.44 -0.36
N ASP A 50 -11.87 8.56 -1.08
CA ASP A 50 -13.08 8.80 -1.89
C ASP A 50 -13.29 7.71 -2.96
N ILE A 51 -12.22 7.33 -3.67
CA ILE A 51 -12.29 6.27 -4.68
C ILE A 51 -12.68 4.93 -4.05
N VAL A 52 -12.11 4.59 -2.89
CA VAL A 52 -12.48 3.37 -2.16
C VAL A 52 -13.95 3.39 -1.78
N PHE A 53 -14.45 4.50 -1.25
CA PHE A 53 -15.87 4.67 -0.91
C PHE A 53 -16.76 4.48 -2.15
N ARG A 54 -16.42 5.10 -3.28
CA ARG A 54 -17.15 4.94 -4.55
C ARG A 54 -17.14 3.49 -5.03
N ILE A 55 -16.03 2.76 -4.86
CA ILE A 55 -15.94 1.33 -5.19
C ILE A 55 -16.89 0.50 -4.30
N GLU A 56 -17.06 0.86 -3.03
CA GLU A 56 -18.00 0.20 -2.11
C GLU A 56 -19.44 0.49 -2.50
N THR A 57 -19.80 1.73 -2.80
CA THR A 57 -21.13 2.09 -3.31
C THR A 57 -21.49 1.32 -4.59
N ILE A 58 -20.53 1.12 -5.49
CA ILE A 58 -20.76 0.30 -6.70
C ILE A 58 -21.01 -1.18 -6.32
N ARG A 59 -20.34 -1.72 -5.29
CA ARG A 59 -20.62 -3.09 -4.83
C ARG A 59 -22.04 -3.21 -4.30
N GLU A 60 -22.50 -2.24 -3.53
CA GLU A 60 -23.88 -2.19 -3.03
C GLU A 60 -24.88 -2.16 -4.18
N LYS A 61 -24.65 -1.32 -5.19
CA LYS A 61 -25.49 -1.26 -6.40
C LYS A 61 -25.52 -2.59 -7.16
N ILE A 62 -24.39 -3.28 -7.27
CA ILE A 62 -24.32 -4.60 -7.89
C ILE A 62 -25.12 -5.63 -7.09
N LEU A 63 -24.99 -5.63 -5.76
CA LEU A 63 -25.75 -6.55 -4.90
C LEU A 63 -27.25 -6.25 -4.96
N ALA A 64 -27.66 -4.98 -4.92
CA ALA A 64 -29.05 -4.57 -5.08
C ALA A 64 -29.63 -5.05 -6.42
N ALA A 65 -28.89 -4.86 -7.52
CA ALA A 65 -29.31 -5.35 -8.84
C ALA A 65 -29.45 -6.88 -8.90
N LEU A 66 -28.62 -7.63 -8.16
CA LEU A 66 -28.74 -9.11 -8.07
C LEU A 66 -29.95 -9.54 -7.23
N SER A 67 -30.22 -8.86 -6.11
CA SER A 67 -31.42 -9.07 -5.30
C SER A 67 -32.71 -8.79 -6.10
N GLU A 68 -32.75 -7.71 -6.87
CA GLU A 68 -33.87 -7.36 -7.74
C GLU A 68 -34.11 -8.40 -8.85
N LEU A 69 -33.06 -9.11 -9.28
CA LEU A 69 -33.14 -10.22 -10.23
C LEU A 69 -33.63 -11.53 -9.58
N SER A 70 -33.98 -11.52 -8.28
CA SER A 70 -34.34 -12.71 -7.50
C SER A 70 -33.26 -13.81 -7.53
N VAL A 71 -32.00 -13.41 -7.72
CA VAL A 71 -30.86 -14.34 -7.71
C VAL A 71 -30.37 -14.44 -6.28
N GLU A 72 -30.55 -15.60 -5.64
CA GLU A 72 -29.92 -15.88 -4.35
C GLU A 72 -28.40 -15.87 -4.52
N HIS A 73 -27.77 -14.80 -4.07
CA HIS A 73 -26.33 -14.59 -4.21
C HIS A 73 -25.56 -14.85 -2.92
N GLY A 74 -26.22 -14.83 -1.75
CA GLY A 74 -25.60 -15.12 -0.44
C GLY A 74 -24.33 -14.30 -0.16
N MET A 75 -24.30 -13.05 -0.66
CA MET A 75 -23.15 -12.15 -0.58
C MET A 75 -23.56 -10.86 0.10
N ASP A 76 -22.69 -10.35 0.96
CA ASP A 76 -22.71 -9.00 1.50
C ASP A 76 -21.57 -8.15 0.89
N VAL A 77 -21.49 -6.87 1.25
CA VAL A 77 -20.47 -5.95 0.73
C VAL A 77 -19.04 -6.43 1.06
N SER A 78 -18.86 -7.07 2.22
CA SER A 78 -17.59 -7.61 2.75
C SER A 78 -17.13 -8.91 2.07
N SER A 79 -18.05 -9.77 1.67
CA SER A 79 -17.83 -11.09 1.06
C SER A 79 -18.01 -11.07 -0.46
N PHE A 80 -18.15 -9.87 -1.03
CA PHE A 80 -18.35 -9.64 -2.45
C PHE A 80 -17.27 -10.34 -3.30
N SER A 81 -17.69 -11.30 -4.11
CA SER A 81 -16.82 -12.02 -5.03
C SER A 81 -17.26 -11.80 -6.47
N LEU A 82 -16.39 -11.15 -7.25
CA LEU A 82 -16.61 -10.92 -8.69
C LEU A 82 -16.74 -12.25 -9.45
N ALA A 83 -16.04 -13.30 -9.02
CA ALA A 83 -16.14 -14.63 -9.61
C ALA A 83 -17.53 -15.26 -9.37
N LYS A 84 -18.09 -15.10 -8.17
CA LYS A 84 -19.46 -15.54 -7.86
C LYS A 84 -20.48 -14.80 -8.72
N VAL A 85 -20.36 -13.47 -8.84
CA VAL A 85 -21.26 -12.67 -9.69
C VAL A 85 -21.25 -13.14 -11.15
N VAL A 86 -20.07 -13.38 -11.74
CA VAL A 86 -19.96 -13.86 -13.13
C VAL A 86 -20.52 -15.28 -13.30
N SER A 87 -20.42 -16.12 -12.26
CA SER A 87 -20.95 -17.49 -12.30
C SER A 87 -22.49 -17.54 -12.27
N LEU A 88 -23.12 -16.55 -11.64
CA LEU A 88 -24.59 -16.42 -11.55
C LEU A 88 -25.24 -15.92 -12.85
N ILE A 89 -24.45 -15.40 -13.80
CA ILE A 89 -24.97 -14.84 -15.05
C ILE A 89 -25.09 -15.93 -16.13
N PRO A 90 -26.17 -15.93 -16.93
CA PRO A 90 -26.35 -16.87 -18.04
C PRO A 90 -25.19 -16.87 -19.06
N SER A 91 -24.88 -18.06 -19.58
CA SER A 91 -23.72 -18.32 -20.45
C SER A 91 -23.65 -17.43 -21.70
N ALA A 92 -24.80 -17.06 -22.29
CA ALA A 92 -24.88 -16.22 -23.48
C ALA A 92 -24.26 -14.82 -23.31
N GLN A 93 -24.25 -14.28 -22.08
CA GLN A 93 -23.74 -12.92 -21.78
C GLN A 93 -22.41 -12.97 -21.00
N ARG A 94 -21.98 -14.18 -20.62
CA ARG A 94 -20.76 -14.43 -19.84
C ARG A 94 -19.48 -14.06 -20.61
N VAL A 95 -19.50 -14.08 -21.95
CA VAL A 95 -18.32 -13.80 -22.79
C VAL A 95 -17.85 -12.34 -22.65
N GLY A 96 -18.78 -11.37 -22.72
CA GLY A 96 -18.45 -9.95 -22.54
C GLY A 96 -17.98 -9.63 -21.12
N LEU A 97 -18.68 -10.17 -20.13
CA LEU A 97 -18.34 -10.05 -18.72
C LEU A 97 -17.02 -10.71 -18.34
N ARG A 98 -16.60 -11.77 -19.05
CA ARG A 98 -15.31 -12.43 -18.79
C ARG A 98 -14.13 -11.51 -19.08
N LYS A 99 -14.20 -10.72 -20.15
CA LYS A 99 -13.16 -9.73 -20.47
C LYS A 99 -13.06 -8.67 -19.37
N ILE A 100 -14.22 -8.14 -18.96
CA ILE A 100 -14.35 -7.16 -17.88
C ILE A 100 -13.81 -7.72 -16.55
N TYR A 101 -14.14 -8.98 -16.24
CA TYR A 101 -13.65 -9.70 -15.07
C TYR A 101 -12.12 -9.79 -15.05
N LEU A 102 -11.51 -10.21 -16.17
CA LEU A 102 -10.05 -10.34 -16.26
C LEU A 102 -9.35 -8.99 -16.08
N THR A 103 -9.89 -7.92 -16.68
CA THR A 103 -9.38 -6.55 -16.48
C THR A 103 -9.45 -6.13 -15.01
N LEU A 104 -10.59 -6.38 -14.34
CA LEU A 104 -10.75 -6.05 -12.92
C LEU A 104 -9.83 -6.85 -12.01
N VAL A 105 -9.57 -8.12 -12.32
CA VAL A 105 -8.60 -8.94 -11.58
C VAL A 105 -7.19 -8.34 -11.73
N GLY A 106 -6.79 -8.01 -12.96
CA GLY A 106 -5.49 -7.39 -13.24
C GLY A 106 -5.29 -6.07 -12.50
N LEU A 107 -6.28 -5.17 -12.56
CA LEU A 107 -6.21 -3.88 -11.87
C LEU A 107 -6.18 -4.04 -10.34
N LYS A 108 -6.91 -5.02 -9.78
CA LYS A 108 -6.84 -5.32 -8.35
C LYS A 108 -5.47 -5.82 -7.93
N THR A 109 -4.84 -6.67 -8.74
CA THR A 109 -3.48 -7.16 -8.46
C THR A 109 -2.46 -6.04 -8.53
N GLU A 110 -2.54 -5.18 -9.55
CA GLU A 110 -1.66 -4.01 -9.70
C GLU A 110 -1.83 -3.03 -8.53
N THR A 111 -3.07 -2.70 -8.17
CA THR A 111 -3.37 -1.83 -7.00
C THR A 111 -2.78 -2.39 -5.71
N ARG A 112 -2.93 -3.71 -5.46
CA ARG A 112 -2.37 -4.37 -4.28
C ARG A 112 -0.84 -4.33 -4.26
N GLN A 113 -0.22 -4.53 -5.42
CA GLN A 113 1.22 -4.48 -5.55
C GLN A 113 1.74 -3.07 -5.26
N LEU A 114 1.21 -2.05 -5.94
CA LEU A 114 1.61 -0.65 -5.73
C LEU A 114 1.38 -0.19 -4.30
N SER A 115 0.25 -0.55 -3.69
CA SER A 115 -0.02 -0.23 -2.28
C SER A 115 0.99 -0.89 -1.33
N ARG A 116 1.42 -2.12 -1.62
CA ARG A 116 2.45 -2.82 -0.83
C ARG A 116 3.82 -2.17 -0.99
N GLU A 117 4.20 -1.84 -2.22
CA GLU A 117 5.46 -1.14 -2.53
C GLU A 117 5.52 0.22 -1.84
N ASN A 118 4.45 1.02 -1.93
CA ASN A 118 4.37 2.32 -1.26
C ASN A 118 4.47 2.17 0.26
N LYS A 119 3.84 1.14 0.85
CA LYS A 119 3.94 0.87 2.29
C LYS A 119 5.37 0.53 2.71
N VAL A 120 6.04 -0.35 1.97
CA VAL A 120 7.44 -0.72 2.26
C VAL A 120 8.36 0.48 2.11
N PHE A 121 8.17 1.33 1.10
CA PHE A 121 8.95 2.55 0.92
C PHE A 121 8.81 3.52 2.10
N VAL A 122 7.59 3.71 2.61
CA VAL A 122 7.33 4.55 3.79
C VAL A 122 8.01 3.97 5.03
N GLU A 123 7.88 2.65 5.27
CA GLU A 123 8.54 1.98 6.39
C GLU A 123 10.06 2.16 6.34
N GLN A 124 10.68 1.92 5.17
CA GLN A 124 12.12 2.12 4.98
C GLN A 124 12.56 3.58 5.16
N SER A 125 11.73 4.53 4.74
CA SER A 125 12.01 5.96 4.92
C SER A 125 11.95 6.36 6.39
N LEU A 126 11.02 5.80 7.17
CA LEU A 126 10.93 6.02 8.61
C LEU A 126 12.10 5.37 9.35
N ASP A 127 12.46 4.12 9.01
CA ASP A 127 13.62 3.43 9.60
C ASP A 127 14.91 4.24 9.37
N PHE A 128 15.11 4.77 8.15
CA PHE A 128 16.26 5.62 7.85
C PHE A 128 16.25 6.93 8.64
N LEU A 129 15.08 7.57 8.82
CA LEU A 129 14.97 8.77 9.67
C LEU A 129 15.29 8.45 11.14
N ASP A 130 14.85 7.30 11.66
CA ASP A 130 15.17 6.86 13.03
C ASP A 130 16.67 6.57 13.21
N GLU A 131 17.33 5.99 12.20
CA GLU A 131 18.78 5.83 12.18
C GLU A 131 19.50 7.19 12.20
N LEU A 132 19.07 8.15 11.36
CA LEU A 132 19.63 9.50 11.35
C LEU A 132 19.41 10.22 12.68
N ILE A 133 18.22 10.11 13.28
CA ILE A 133 17.93 10.67 14.60
C ILE A 133 18.83 10.01 15.65
N THR A 134 19.05 8.70 15.60
CA THR A 134 19.94 7.98 16.54
C THR A 134 21.39 8.45 16.42
N VAL A 135 21.86 8.71 15.20
CA VAL A 135 23.21 9.27 14.94
C VAL A 135 23.31 10.71 15.43
N ILE A 136 22.32 11.56 15.13
CA ILE A 136 22.30 13.00 15.50
C ILE A 136 22.08 13.20 17.01
N ALA A 137 21.17 12.43 17.62
CA ALA A 137 20.92 12.45 19.05
C ALA A 137 22.12 11.96 19.87
N GLY A 138 23.14 11.46 19.17
CA GLY A 138 24.35 10.92 19.75
C GLY A 138 24.05 9.58 20.39
N SER A 139 24.94 8.63 20.15
CA SER A 139 25.14 7.45 20.98
C SER A 139 25.21 7.82 22.47
N SER A 140 24.06 7.96 23.12
CA SER A 140 23.91 8.17 24.55
C SER A 140 23.85 6.83 25.25
N SER A 141 24.78 5.93 24.89
CA SER A 141 25.14 4.76 25.70
C SER A 141 26.47 4.16 25.25
N LYS A 142 27.57 4.86 25.53
CA LYS A 142 28.73 4.28 26.21
C LYS A 142 29.67 5.42 26.60
N LYS A 143 29.76 5.65 27.91
CA LYS A 143 30.86 6.36 28.55
C LYS A 143 32.18 5.81 27.99
N CYS A 144 32.80 6.50 27.03
CA CYS A 144 34.24 6.54 26.96
C CYS A 144 34.63 7.69 27.92
N LEU A 145 34.65 7.37 29.21
CA LEU A 145 35.31 8.22 30.19
C LEU A 145 36.80 8.13 29.87
N TYR A 146 37.30 9.08 29.10
CA TYR A 146 38.69 9.47 29.19
C TYR A 146 38.86 10.08 30.59
N ASP A 147 39.26 9.24 31.54
CA ASP A 147 39.65 9.69 32.87
C ASP A 147 40.94 10.50 32.71
N GLY A 148 40.80 11.83 32.79
CA GLY A 148 41.90 12.79 32.92
C GLY A 148 42.58 12.71 34.29
N GLY A 149 42.80 11.50 34.79
CA GLY A 149 43.43 11.18 36.06
C GLY A 149 44.81 10.60 35.80
N GLY A 150 45.81 11.48 35.71
CA GLY A 150 47.20 11.07 35.88
C GLY A 150 47.39 10.43 37.25
N SER A 151 47.48 9.10 37.31
CA SER A 151 48.15 8.41 38.41
C SER A 151 48.75 7.09 37.93
N LEU A 152 50.05 7.14 37.68
CA LEU A 152 50.93 5.99 37.65
C LEU A 152 51.05 5.46 39.09
N ASN A 153 50.53 4.28 39.37
CA ASN A 153 51.01 3.49 40.50
C ASN A 153 51.08 2.01 40.11
N GLY A 154 52.33 1.53 39.98
CA GLY A 154 52.66 0.30 39.30
C GLY A 154 52.60 -0.97 40.15
N LYS A 155 52.54 -2.09 39.44
CA LYS A 155 53.48 -3.22 39.51
C LYS A 155 53.07 -4.30 38.51
N GLY A 156 54.02 -4.70 37.67
CA GLY A 156 54.06 -6.07 37.13
C GLY A 156 53.90 -6.21 35.62
N HIS A 157 55.05 -6.37 34.96
CA HIS A 157 55.29 -7.08 33.69
C HIS A 157 54.82 -6.37 32.41
N SER A 158 55.73 -5.65 31.74
CA SER A 158 56.55 -6.12 30.59
C SER A 158 55.67 -6.59 29.43
N SER A 159 55.74 -6.06 28.22
CA SER A 159 56.77 -5.32 27.49
C SER A 159 56.16 -5.01 26.12
N LEU A 160 56.78 -4.08 25.35
CA LEU A 160 56.53 -3.82 23.92
C LEU A 160 55.35 -2.84 23.70
N LEU A 161 55.45 -1.71 23.00
CA LEU A 161 56.39 -1.24 21.99
C LEU A 161 56.47 0.29 22.04
N LEU A 162 57.69 0.84 22.16
CA LEU A 162 58.03 2.13 21.59
C LEU A 162 59.34 1.94 20.85
N TYR A 163 59.28 2.00 19.52
CA TYR A 163 60.39 2.52 18.75
C TYR A 163 59.87 3.74 17.98
N ARG A 164 60.44 4.86 18.37
CA ARG A 164 60.29 6.21 17.83
C ARG A 164 61.48 6.44 16.88
N GLU A 165 61.17 7.03 15.73
CA GLU A 165 62.01 7.87 14.84
C GLU A 165 63.34 7.31 14.30
N VAL A 166 63.57 7.48 12.98
CA VAL A 166 64.15 8.71 12.40
C VAL A 166 63.55 8.96 11.02
#